data_AF-A0A135VP73-F1
#
_entry.id   AF-A0A135VP73-F1
#
_cell.length_a   1.000
_cell.length_b   1.000
_cell.length_c   1.000
_cell.angle_alpha   90.00
_cell.angle_beta   90.00
_cell.angle_gamma   90.00
#
_symmetry.space_group_name_H-M   'P 1'
#
loop_
_entity.id
_entity.type
_entity.pdbx_description
1 polymer ?
#
loop_
_entity_poly.entity_id
_entity_poly.type
_entity_poly.pdbx_seq_one_letter_code
_entity_poly.pdbx_strand_id
1 'polypeptide(L)'
;MPKRARCPYCDRLFNRDVLDAHVEKCRTQEQVGNNLELRSQKRKIVVDGNNVAYHLTPQERPQAQNLALAYYSLTASGFDPIFVVSAALDHTIDSPSSLDSFMMSATVIKAPQGTNDDLKIIQLAKKLGVEIVSNDRFLDWIDKFPWLTSRLRRFRMTPSGLILTM
;
A
#
# COMPACT_ATOMS: atom_id res chain seq x y z
N MET A 1 -3.94 -49.48 12.63
CA MET A 1 -3.72 -48.59 11.47
C MET A 1 -3.69 -47.15 11.96
N PRO A 2 -2.70 -46.32 11.60
CA PRO A 2 -2.68 -44.91 12.02
C PRO A 2 -3.91 -44.20 11.45
N LYS A 3 -4.67 -43.52 12.32
CA LYS A 3 -5.85 -42.75 11.91
C LYS A 3 -5.38 -41.54 11.10
N ARG A 4 -5.70 -41.51 9.82
CA ARG A 4 -5.44 -40.39 8.91
C ARG A 4 -6.68 -39.53 8.75
N ALA A 5 -6.49 -38.23 8.57
CA ALA A 5 -7.56 -37.27 8.35
C ALA A 5 -7.15 -36.25 7.27
N ARG A 6 -8.15 -35.67 6.60
CA ARG A 6 -7.95 -34.68 5.52
C ARG A 6 -7.89 -33.27 6.10
N CYS A 7 -6.99 -32.44 5.55
CA CYS A 7 -7.00 -31.01 5.80
C CYS A 7 -8.19 -30.35 5.06
N PRO A 8 -9.02 -29.51 5.71
CA PRO A 8 -10.17 -28.88 5.07
C PRO A 8 -9.80 -27.83 4.01
N TYR A 9 -8.55 -27.36 4.00
CA TYR A 9 -8.10 -26.23 3.17
C TYR A 9 -7.35 -26.67 1.89
N CYS A 10 -6.64 -27.80 1.92
CA CYS A 10 -5.91 -28.31 0.74
C CYS A 10 -6.27 -29.75 0.36
N ASP A 11 -7.22 -30.37 1.07
CA ASP A 11 -7.71 -31.74 0.86
C ASP A 11 -6.63 -32.87 0.94
N ARG A 12 -5.41 -32.55 1.38
CA ARG A 12 -4.33 -33.54 1.58
C ARG A 12 -4.55 -34.36 2.86
N LEU A 13 -4.11 -35.61 2.84
CA LEU A 13 -4.20 -36.57 3.96
C LEU A 13 -2.98 -36.49 4.87
N PHE A 14 -3.22 -36.40 6.18
CA PHE A 14 -2.19 -36.35 7.22
C PHE A 14 -2.45 -37.37 8.33
N ASN A 15 -1.38 -37.76 9.03
CA ASN A 15 -1.54 -38.43 10.32
C ASN A 15 -2.11 -37.42 11.33
N ARG A 16 -2.95 -37.90 12.24
CA ARG A 16 -3.66 -37.03 13.19
C ARG A 16 -2.72 -36.14 14.01
N ASP A 17 -1.55 -36.66 14.39
CA ASP A 17 -0.56 -35.96 15.23
C ASP A 17 0.14 -34.78 14.53
N VAL A 18 0.06 -34.70 13.20
CA VAL A 18 0.65 -33.60 12.40
C VAL A 18 -0.40 -32.80 11.63
N LEU A 19 -1.67 -33.19 11.72
CA LEU A 19 -2.76 -32.52 11.03
C LEU A 19 -2.95 -31.09 11.57
N ASP A 20 -3.02 -30.92 12.89
CA ASP A 20 -3.32 -29.62 13.49
C ASP A 20 -2.26 -28.56 13.11
N ALA A 21 -0.97 -28.92 13.22
CA ALA A 21 0.13 -28.05 12.80
C ALA A 21 0.13 -27.74 11.29
N HIS A 22 -0.35 -28.66 10.45
CA HIS A 22 -0.53 -28.40 9.03
C HIS A 22 -1.73 -27.48 8.78
N VAL A 23 -2.87 -27.71 9.43
CA VAL A 23 -4.11 -26.94 9.28
C VAL A 23 -3.88 -25.47 9.63
N GLU A 24 -3.13 -25.17 10.70
CA GLU A 24 -2.76 -23.78 11.06
C GLU A 24 -1.96 -23.08 9.95
N LYS A 25 -0.94 -23.76 9.41
CA LYS A 25 -0.11 -23.22 8.32
C LYS A 25 -0.91 -23.07 7.03
N CYS A 26 -1.74 -24.06 6.71
CA CYS A 26 -2.53 -24.11 5.49
C CYS A 26 -3.62 -23.03 5.49
N ARG A 27 -4.31 -22.82 6.62
CA ARG A 27 -5.27 -21.72 6.80
C ARG A 27 -4.62 -20.36 6.53
N THR A 28 -3.43 -20.14 7.09
CA THR A 28 -2.71 -18.88 6.94
C THR A 28 -2.28 -18.68 5.48
N GLN A 29 -1.79 -19.73 4.81
CA GLN A 29 -1.41 -19.68 3.39
C GLN A 29 -2.60 -19.47 2.46
N GLU A 30 -3.74 -20.10 2.71
CA GLU A 30 -4.95 -19.92 1.91
C GLU A 30 -5.57 -18.53 2.10
N GLN A 31 -5.59 -18.00 3.32
CA GLN A 31 -6.04 -16.63 3.59
C GLN A 31 -5.16 -15.60 2.87
N VAL A 32 -3.84 -15.83 2.86
CA VAL A 32 -2.90 -15.00 2.11
C VAL A 32 -3.12 -15.14 0.59
N GLY A 33 -3.34 -16.37 0.09
CA GLY A 33 -3.64 -16.65 -1.31
C GLY A 33 -4.92 -15.97 -1.79
N ASN A 34 -6.03 -16.12 -1.05
CA ASN A 34 -7.30 -15.47 -1.35
C ASN A 34 -7.18 -13.94 -1.31
N ASN A 35 -6.41 -13.38 -0.36
CA ASN A 35 -6.16 -11.94 -0.29
C ASN A 35 -5.31 -11.44 -1.48
N LEU A 36 -4.33 -12.22 -1.92
CA LEU A 36 -3.53 -11.95 -3.11
C LEU A 36 -4.35 -12.02 -4.41
N GLU A 37 -5.23 -13.00 -4.56
CA GLU A 37 -6.14 -13.09 -5.71
C GLU A 37 -7.14 -11.94 -5.76
N LEU A 38 -7.73 -11.58 -4.61
CA LEU A 38 -8.59 -10.40 -4.47
C LEU A 38 -7.85 -9.10 -4.80
N ARG A 39 -6.57 -8.99 -4.46
CA ARG A 39 -5.72 -7.86 -4.88
C ARG A 39 -5.34 -7.91 -6.35
N SER A 40 -5.19 -9.10 -6.94
CA SER A 40 -4.85 -9.26 -8.37
C SER A 40 -5.94 -8.79 -9.32
N GLN A 41 -7.20 -8.71 -8.88
CA GLN A 41 -8.29 -8.07 -9.65
C GLN A 41 -8.36 -6.55 -9.48
N LYS A 42 -7.73 -6.01 -8.43
CA LYS A 42 -7.73 -4.57 -8.15
C LYS A 42 -6.67 -3.86 -8.97
N ARG A 43 -6.99 -2.64 -9.40
CA ARG A 43 -6.07 -1.81 -10.20
C ARG A 43 -4.96 -1.30 -9.30
N LYS A 44 -3.71 -1.68 -9.58
CA LYS A 44 -2.56 -1.16 -8.83
C LYS A 44 -2.39 0.34 -9.09
N ILE A 45 -2.04 1.08 -8.04
CA ILE A 45 -1.73 2.51 -8.14
C ILE A 45 -0.61 2.87 -7.16
N VAL A 46 0.32 3.72 -7.59
CA VAL A 46 1.38 4.22 -6.70
C VAL A 46 0.88 5.48 -6.02
N VAL A 47 1.08 5.58 -4.70
CA VAL A 47 0.65 6.72 -3.90
C VAL A 47 1.88 7.40 -3.30
N ASP A 48 1.97 8.72 -3.49
CA ASP A 48 2.91 9.57 -2.78
C ASP A 48 2.47 9.72 -1.32
N GLY A 49 3.06 8.92 -0.44
CA GLY A 49 2.67 8.87 0.96
C GLY A 49 3.03 10.14 1.71
N ASN A 50 4.13 10.81 1.35
CA ASN A 50 4.49 12.08 1.96
C ASN A 50 3.45 13.15 1.59
N ASN A 51 3.12 13.31 0.31
CA ASN A 51 2.12 14.28 -0.12
C ASN A 51 0.75 14.05 0.55
N VAL A 52 0.34 12.80 0.71
CA VAL A 52 -0.89 12.43 1.45
C VAL A 52 -0.76 12.76 2.93
N ALA A 53 0.34 12.39 3.58
CA ALA A 53 0.53 12.62 5.02
C ALA A 53 0.53 14.11 5.36
N TYR A 54 1.14 14.96 4.53
CA TYR A 54 1.22 16.41 4.72
C TYR A 54 -0.06 17.17 4.33
N HIS A 55 -1.00 16.53 3.63
CA HIS A 55 -2.16 17.22 3.09
C HIS A 55 -3.10 17.75 4.19
N LEU A 56 -3.45 19.05 4.12
CA LEU A 56 -4.33 19.75 5.08
C LEU A 56 -3.92 19.56 6.56
N THR A 57 -2.62 19.50 6.81
CA THR A 57 -2.11 19.34 8.16
C THR A 57 -2.07 20.67 8.91
N PRO A 58 -2.58 20.73 10.15
CA PRO A 58 -2.30 21.85 11.04
C PRO A 58 -0.79 21.89 11.33
N GLN A 59 -0.18 23.08 11.27
CA GLN A 59 1.21 23.31 11.71
C GLN A 59 2.29 22.52 10.92
N GLU A 60 2.03 22.21 9.65
CA GLU A 60 2.99 21.52 8.76
C GLU A 60 3.46 20.14 9.26
N ARG A 61 2.71 19.51 10.16
CA ARG A 61 3.07 18.21 10.73
C ARG A 61 2.32 17.07 10.02
N PRO A 62 3.02 16.11 9.39
CA PRO A 62 2.37 15.01 8.66
C PRO A 62 1.53 14.15 9.61
N GLN A 63 0.39 13.66 9.12
CA GLN A 63 -0.57 12.90 9.91
C GLN A 63 -0.71 11.45 9.41
N ALA A 64 -0.47 10.48 10.29
CA ALA A 64 -0.62 9.06 9.98
C ALA A 64 -2.08 8.71 9.63
N GLN A 65 -3.06 9.42 10.20
CA GLN A 65 -4.47 9.24 9.88
C GLN A 65 -4.78 9.50 8.40
N ASN A 66 -4.10 10.44 7.76
CA ASN A 66 -4.31 10.73 6.34
C ASN A 66 -3.94 9.54 5.45
N LEU A 67 -2.85 8.83 5.79
CA LEU A 67 -2.43 7.61 5.09
C LEU A 67 -3.49 6.51 5.20
N ALA A 68 -4.02 6.28 6.39
CA ALA A 68 -5.07 5.30 6.63
C ALA A 68 -6.35 5.64 5.85
N LEU A 69 -6.80 6.90 5.92
CA LEU A 69 -7.97 7.38 5.18
C LEU A 69 -7.80 7.22 3.66
N ALA A 70 -6.63 7.57 3.14
CA ALA A 70 -6.31 7.37 1.73
C ALA A 70 -6.34 5.89 1.33
N TYR A 71 -5.73 5.01 2.13
CA TYR A 71 -5.73 3.57 1.89
C TYR A 71 -7.14 2.99 1.81
N TYR A 72 -8.00 3.31 2.78
CA TYR A 72 -9.38 2.83 2.77
C TYR A 72 -10.18 3.36 1.58
N SER A 73 -10.02 4.64 1.24
CA SER A 73 -10.74 5.27 0.13
C SER A 73 -10.35 4.68 -1.23
N LEU A 74 -9.04 4.49 -1.46
CA LEU A 74 -8.52 3.90 -2.69
C LEU A 74 -8.91 2.42 -2.80
N THR A 75 -8.81 1.68 -1.70
CA THR A 75 -9.19 0.26 -1.66
C THR A 75 -10.68 0.07 -1.93
N ALA A 76 -11.54 0.91 -1.34
CA ALA A 76 -12.98 0.91 -1.58
C ALA A 76 -13.32 1.29 -3.03
N SER A 77 -12.48 2.10 -3.67
CA SER A 77 -12.59 2.49 -5.09
C SER A 77 -12.04 1.44 -6.07
N GLY A 78 -11.67 0.25 -5.57
CA GLY A 78 -11.20 -0.87 -6.40
C GLY A 78 -9.71 -0.80 -6.76
N PHE A 79 -8.91 -0.02 -6.04
CA PHE A 79 -7.46 0.04 -6.22
C PHE A 79 -6.71 -0.86 -5.23
N ASP A 80 -5.50 -1.26 -5.60
CA ASP A 80 -4.49 -1.88 -4.73
C ASP A 80 -3.33 -0.87 -4.57
N PRO A 81 -3.41 0.02 -3.56
CA PRO A 81 -2.46 1.12 -3.42
C PRO A 81 -1.10 0.66 -2.89
N ILE A 82 -0.04 1.16 -3.53
CA ILE A 82 1.35 0.99 -3.10
C ILE A 82 1.87 2.36 -2.68
N PHE A 83 2.04 2.57 -1.37
CA PHE A 83 2.52 3.84 -0.85
C PHE A 83 4.05 3.89 -0.93
N VAL A 84 4.60 5.00 -1.39
CA VAL A 84 6.02 5.32 -1.25
C VAL A 84 6.15 6.41 -0.19
N VAL A 85 6.96 6.16 0.83
CA VAL A 85 7.19 7.11 1.93
C VAL A 85 8.68 7.36 2.10
N SER A 86 9.06 8.58 2.47
CA SER A 86 10.43 8.92 2.80
C SER A 86 10.83 8.34 4.15
N ALA A 87 12.12 8.03 4.32
CA ALA A 87 12.66 7.66 5.62
C ALA A 87 12.59 8.80 6.65
N ALA A 88 12.49 10.06 6.20
CA ALA A 88 12.37 11.21 7.10
C ALA A 88 11.00 11.27 7.80
N LEU A 89 9.97 10.62 7.22
CA LEU A 89 8.60 10.67 7.74
C LEU A 89 8.50 10.09 9.16
N ASP A 90 9.33 9.11 9.51
CA ASP A 90 9.37 8.50 10.85
C ASP A 90 9.61 9.52 11.96
N HIS A 91 10.38 10.57 11.66
CA HIS A 91 10.79 11.57 12.65
C HIS A 91 9.86 12.78 12.70
N THR A 92 9.07 13.02 11.65
CA THR A 92 8.23 14.22 11.53
C THR A 92 6.75 13.94 11.79
N ILE A 93 6.30 12.69 11.62
CA ILE A 93 4.89 12.32 11.75
C ILE A 93 4.33 12.54 13.16
N ASP A 94 3.03 12.82 13.23
CA ASP A 94 2.29 13.01 14.47
C ASP A 94 2.36 11.79 15.41
N SER A 95 2.23 10.59 14.84
CA SER A 95 2.21 9.33 15.56
C SER A 95 3.05 8.26 14.83
N PRO A 96 4.31 8.04 15.25
CA PRO A 96 5.17 7.00 14.66
C PRO A 96 4.58 5.59 14.81
N SER A 97 3.94 5.27 15.94
CA SER A 97 3.30 3.97 16.15
C SER A 97 2.11 3.72 15.22
N SER A 98 1.37 4.78 14.86
CA SER A 98 0.31 4.70 13.85
C SER A 98 0.88 4.48 12.45
N LEU A 99 2.03 5.10 12.13
CA LEU A 99 2.75 4.86 10.88
C LEU A 99 3.25 3.42 10.79
N ASP A 100 3.82 2.87 11.86
CA ASP A 100 4.24 1.46 11.92
C ASP A 100 3.06 0.51 11.70
N SER A 101 1.95 0.75 12.39
CA SER A 101 0.72 -0.02 12.24
C SER A 101 0.20 0.04 10.79
N PHE A 102 0.27 1.22 10.17
CA PHE A 102 -0.09 1.40 8.77
C PHE A 102 0.82 0.59 7.85
N MET A 103 2.14 0.67 8.03
CA MET A 103 3.14 -0.08 7.23
C MET A 103 2.98 -1.61 7.35
N MET A 104 2.48 -2.11 8.48
CA MET A 104 2.18 -3.54 8.64
C MET A 104 0.90 -3.98 7.90
N SER A 105 -0.04 -3.05 7.66
CA SER A 105 -1.35 -3.34 7.06
C SER A 105 -1.43 -3.07 5.55
N ALA A 106 -0.63 -2.13 5.06
CA ALA A 106 -0.64 -1.66 3.68
C ALA A 106 0.66 -2.04 2.94
N THR A 107 0.63 -2.03 1.61
CA THR A 107 1.85 -2.18 0.80
C THR A 107 2.61 -0.86 0.81
N VAL A 108 3.66 -0.75 1.64
CA VAL A 108 4.48 0.45 1.76
C VAL A 108 5.92 0.18 1.34
N ILE A 109 6.47 1.06 0.52
CA ILE A 109 7.89 1.07 0.12
C ILE A 109 8.52 2.31 0.74
N LYS A 110 9.41 2.11 1.70
CA LYS A 110 10.21 3.18 2.28
C LYS A 110 11.39 3.49 1.36
N ALA A 111 11.51 4.74 0.93
CA ALA A 111 12.66 5.21 0.17
C ALA A 111 13.89 5.31 1.10
N PRO A 112 15.07 4.84 0.68
CA PRO A 112 16.28 4.97 1.49
C PRO A 112 16.63 6.43 1.80
N GLN A 113 17.27 6.69 2.94
CA GLN A 113 17.78 8.02 3.23
C GLN A 113 18.74 8.51 2.13
N GLY A 114 18.68 9.81 1.83
CA GLY A 114 19.50 10.44 0.80
C GLY A 114 19.07 10.11 -0.63
N THR A 115 17.94 9.42 -0.83
CA THR A 115 17.34 9.23 -2.16
C THR A 115 16.25 10.25 -2.42
N ASN A 116 16.02 10.57 -3.69
CA ASN A 116 14.93 11.45 -4.10
C ASN A 116 13.63 10.64 -4.18
N ASP A 117 12.69 10.95 -3.29
CA ASP A 117 11.42 10.23 -3.14
C ASP A 117 10.58 10.30 -4.42
N ASP A 118 10.53 11.47 -5.08
CA ASP A 118 9.83 11.67 -6.35
C ASP A 118 10.35 10.71 -7.42
N LEU A 119 11.67 10.64 -7.60
CA LEU A 119 12.27 9.73 -8.58
C LEU A 119 11.92 8.28 -8.27
N LYS A 120 11.86 7.90 -6.99
CA LYS A 120 11.48 6.54 -6.58
C LYS A 120 10.02 6.23 -6.94
N ILE A 121 9.10 7.17 -6.69
CA ILE A 121 7.69 7.09 -7.08
C ILE A 121 7.58 6.91 -8.60
N ILE A 122 8.24 7.78 -9.36
CA ILE A 122 8.20 7.80 -10.83
C ILE A 122 8.75 6.49 -11.41
N GLN A 123 9.89 6.01 -10.92
CA GLN A 123 10.50 4.76 -11.38
C GLN A 123 9.63 3.55 -11.06
N LEU A 124 9.01 3.51 -9.88
CA LEU A 124 8.11 2.43 -9.50
C LEU A 124 6.86 2.41 -10.38
N ALA A 125 6.21 3.55 -10.56
CA ALA A 125 5.03 3.67 -11.41
C ALA A 125 5.34 3.30 -12.87
N LYS A 126 6.49 3.76 -13.40
CA LYS A 126 6.98 3.37 -14.74
C LYS A 126 7.18 1.86 -14.84
N LYS A 127 7.85 1.25 -13.86
CA LYS A 127 8.15 -0.19 -13.83
C LYS A 127 6.88 -1.03 -13.82
N LEU A 128 5.87 -0.60 -13.06
CA LEU A 128 4.61 -1.32 -12.93
C LEU A 128 3.59 -0.97 -14.03
N GLY A 129 3.84 0.11 -14.80
CA GLY A 129 2.91 0.59 -15.82
C GLY A 129 1.64 1.20 -15.25
N VAL A 130 1.68 1.78 -14.04
CA VAL A 130 0.50 2.26 -13.30
C VAL A 130 0.48 3.77 -13.14
N GLU A 131 -0.62 4.29 -12.60
CA GLU A 131 -0.84 5.70 -12.29
C GLU A 131 -0.20 6.09 -10.94
N ILE A 132 0.00 7.40 -10.74
CA ILE A 132 0.54 8.01 -9.52
C ILE A 132 -0.55 8.87 -8.88
N VAL A 133 -0.76 8.74 -7.57
CA VAL A 133 -1.58 9.68 -6.77
C VAL A 133 -0.64 10.65 -6.06
N SER A 134 -0.67 11.92 -6.47
CA SER A 134 -0.01 13.02 -5.77
C SER A 134 -0.62 14.35 -6.22
N ASN A 135 -0.57 15.37 -5.36
CA ASN A 135 -0.84 16.75 -5.75
C ASN A 135 0.44 17.50 -6.19
N ASP A 136 1.62 16.93 -5.99
CA ASP A 136 2.84 17.45 -6.61
C ASP A 136 2.78 17.26 -8.13
N ARG A 137 3.32 18.23 -8.86
CA ARG A 137 3.39 18.23 -10.33
C ARG A 137 4.67 17.57 -10.85
N PHE A 138 5.67 17.32 -9.99
CA PHE A 138 6.95 16.75 -10.36
C PHE A 138 7.66 17.52 -11.49
N LEU A 139 7.64 18.86 -11.41
CA LEU A 139 8.09 19.74 -12.51
C LEU A 139 9.53 19.44 -12.96
N ASP A 140 10.42 19.14 -12.02
CA ASP A 140 11.83 18.81 -12.27
C ASP A 140 12.04 17.51 -13.08
N TRP A 141 10.97 16.71 -13.25
CA TRP A 141 11.01 15.38 -13.85
C TRP A 141 10.23 15.27 -15.16
N ILE A 142 9.38 16.24 -15.51
CA ILE A 142 8.48 16.15 -16.67
C ILE A 142 9.26 15.96 -17.98
N ASP A 143 10.37 16.69 -18.18
CA ASP A 143 11.18 16.58 -19.40
C ASP A 143 11.83 15.20 -19.55
N LYS A 144 12.21 14.57 -18.42
CA LYS A 144 12.80 13.23 -18.39
C LYS A 144 11.75 12.12 -18.48
N PHE A 145 10.51 12.41 -18.07
CA PHE A 145 9.41 11.47 -18.02
C PHE A 145 8.12 12.09 -18.59
N PRO A 146 8.01 12.27 -19.92
CA PRO A 146 6.87 12.97 -20.54
C PRO A 146 5.50 12.30 -20.30
N TRP A 147 5.47 11.02 -19.94
CA TRP A 147 4.25 10.28 -19.59
C TRP A 147 3.68 10.67 -18.22
N LEU A 148 4.44 11.38 -17.39
CA LEU A 148 4.10 11.63 -16.00
C LEU A 148 2.78 12.39 -15.85
N THR A 149 2.58 13.44 -16.66
CA THR A 149 1.37 14.27 -16.60
C THR A 149 0.10 13.50 -16.96
N SER A 150 0.17 12.53 -17.87
CA SER A 150 -0.99 11.73 -18.29
C SER A 150 -1.35 10.60 -17.32
N ARG A 151 -0.47 10.29 -16.37
CA ARG A 151 -0.68 9.25 -15.34
C ARG A 151 -0.73 9.79 -13.92
N LEU A 152 -0.70 11.11 -13.76
CA LEU A 152 -0.80 11.78 -12.47
C LEU A 152 -2.27 12.02 -12.11
N ARG A 153 -2.72 11.41 -11.01
CA ARG A 153 -4.03 11.61 -10.42
C ARG A 153 -3.91 12.53 -9.21
N ARG A 154 -4.55 13.69 -9.29
CA ARG A 154 -4.69 14.59 -8.15
C ARG A 154 -5.79 14.14 -7.21
N PHE A 155 -5.77 14.66 -6.00
CA PHE A 155 -6.76 14.32 -4.99
C PHE A 155 -7.09 15.50 -4.08
N ARG A 156 -8.20 15.37 -3.38
CA ARG A 156 -8.51 16.18 -2.20
C ARG A 156 -8.75 15.27 -1.01
N MET A 157 -8.37 15.71 0.18
CA MET A 157 -8.81 15.06 1.42
C MET A 157 -10.10 15.68 1.92
N THR A 158 -10.93 14.84 2.52
CA THR A 158 -12.11 15.22 3.30
C THR A 158 -12.07 14.49 4.63
N PRO A 159 -12.86 14.90 5.64
CA PRO A 159 -12.98 14.12 6.88
C PRO A 159 -13.37 12.65 6.66
N SER A 160 -14.05 12.35 5.54
CA SER A 160 -14.49 11.00 5.18
C SER A 160 -13.45 10.20 4.38
N GLY A 161 -12.38 10.83 3.89
CA GLY A 161 -11.36 10.15 3.08
C GLY A 161 -10.84 10.92 1.87
N LEU A 162 -10.02 10.23 1.08
CA LEU A 162 -9.38 10.74 -0.13
C LEU A 162 -10.31 10.59 -1.34
N ILE A 163 -10.48 11.67 -2.09
CA ILE A 163 -11.26 11.67 -3.33
C ILE A 163 -10.32 12.03 -4.48
N LEU A 164 -10.19 11.12 -5.47
CA LEU A 164 -9.46 11.40 -6.71
C LEU A 164 -10.22 12.45 -7.51
N THR A 165 -9.51 13.46 -8.00
CA THR A 165 -10.08 14.52 -8.84
C THR A 165 -9.81 14.22 -10.31
N MET A 166 -10.76 14.57 -11.18
CA MET A 166 -10.58 14.53 -12.63
C MET A 166 -9.56 15.57 -13.09
#